data_AF-A0A1I5H8E6-F1
#
_entry.id   AF-A0A1I5H8E6-F1
#
_cell.length_a   1.000
_cell.length_b   1.000
_cell.length_c   1.000
_cell.angle_alpha   90.00
_cell.angle_beta   90.00
_cell.angle_gamma   90.00
#
_symmetry.space_group_name_H-M   'P 1'
#
loop_
_entity.id
_entity.type
_entity.pdbx_description
1 polymer ?
#
loop_
_entity_poly.entity_id
_entity_poly.type
_entity_poly.pdbx_seq_one_letter_code
_entity_poly.pdbx_strand_id
1 'polypeptide(L)'
;MWNAVEQVERRKDAQLAREVTVALPHELTDAQRASLVRSFVQSAFVDRGMIADVALHAPGREGDERNHHAHIMLTTRSIGADGFEGKDRSWNSKELLADWRESWADHANAYLREIEVGREIDHRSLEAQREEKLDLKERALERGDDRAAHELEIEAVELDRDPLPDIGWKAWGMERRGIQTTAGDLWRDAYGRLEQVREVVSGLRERFAETYARVREVAEHSLNGLAEALRGADFSTLEAAHEQVRESDREAERSIEQDRDISRERDDGFSL
;
A
#
# COMPACT_ATOMS: atom_id res chain seq x y z
N MET A 1 -25.01 -22.79 -4.51
CA MET A 1 -25.32 -21.35 -4.69
C MET A 1 -24.90 -20.89 -6.09
N TRP A 2 -23.62 -20.96 -6.48
CA TRP A 2 -23.15 -20.50 -7.80
C TRP A 2 -23.85 -21.10 -9.03
N ASN A 3 -24.21 -22.39 -9.02
CA ASN A 3 -25.02 -22.98 -10.10
C ASN A 3 -26.36 -22.24 -10.34
N ALA A 4 -26.96 -21.66 -9.30
CA ALA A 4 -28.19 -20.87 -9.44
C ALA A 4 -27.91 -19.50 -10.07
N VAL A 5 -26.75 -18.88 -9.78
CA VAL A 5 -26.28 -17.66 -10.45
C VAL A 5 -26.12 -17.93 -11.95
N GLU A 6 -25.46 -19.03 -12.33
CA GLU A 6 -25.29 -19.43 -13.73
C GLU A 6 -26.62 -19.63 -14.47
N GLN A 7 -27.63 -20.19 -13.80
CA GLN A 7 -28.97 -20.38 -14.39
C GLN A 7 -29.72 -19.06 -14.62
N VAL A 8 -29.49 -18.05 -13.78
CA VAL A 8 -30.11 -16.72 -13.89
C VAL A 8 -29.40 -15.86 -14.94
N GLU A 9 -28.08 -15.97 -15.04
CA GLU A 9 -27.25 -15.23 -15.99
C GLU A 9 -27.18 -15.91 -17.37
N ARG A 10 -28.19 -15.64 -18.21
CA ARG A 10 -28.38 -16.37 -19.49
C ARG A 10 -27.55 -15.88 -20.67
N ARG A 11 -26.90 -14.71 -20.57
CA ARG A 11 -26.12 -14.16 -21.69
C ARG A 11 -24.69 -14.70 -21.64
N LYS A 12 -24.10 -14.98 -22.80
CA LYS A 12 -22.70 -15.46 -22.91
C LYS A 12 -21.65 -14.51 -22.33
N ASP A 13 -21.99 -13.22 -22.22
CA ASP A 13 -21.14 -12.14 -21.71
C ASP A 13 -21.61 -11.66 -20.31
N ALA A 14 -22.45 -12.44 -19.64
CA ALA A 14 -22.95 -12.08 -18.33
C ALA A 14 -21.82 -12.13 -17.29
N GLN A 15 -21.71 -11.06 -16.49
CA GLN A 15 -20.91 -11.09 -15.28
C GLN A 15 -21.63 -11.91 -14.21
N LEU A 16 -21.03 -13.05 -13.85
CA LEU A 16 -21.56 -13.99 -12.86
C LEU A 16 -21.30 -13.50 -11.43
N ALA A 17 -20.09 -13.01 -11.17
CA ALA A 17 -19.65 -12.61 -9.85
C ALA A 17 -18.74 -11.39 -9.92
N ARG A 18 -18.50 -10.81 -8.75
CA ARG A 18 -17.38 -9.90 -8.50
C ARG A 18 -16.45 -10.55 -7.50
N GLU A 19 -15.16 -10.46 -7.75
CA GLU A 19 -14.14 -10.88 -6.80
C GLU A 19 -13.54 -9.66 -6.11
N VAL A 20 -13.38 -9.73 -4.79
CA VAL A 20 -12.57 -8.81 -4.00
C VAL A 20 -11.50 -9.64 -3.31
N THR A 21 -10.25 -9.21 -3.45
CA THR A 21 -9.11 -9.83 -2.75
C THR A 21 -8.57 -8.86 -1.72
N VAL A 22 -8.39 -9.32 -0.49
CA VAL A 22 -7.81 -8.54 0.60
C VAL A 22 -6.57 -9.23 1.15
N ALA A 23 -5.51 -8.45 1.39
CA ALA A 23 -4.32 -8.92 2.09
C ALA A 23 -4.57 -8.90 3.60
N LEU A 24 -4.26 -9.99 4.29
CA LEU A 24 -4.52 -10.15 5.72
C LEU A 24 -3.22 -9.90 6.50
N PRO A 25 -3.25 -9.13 7.60
CA PRO A 25 -2.04 -8.92 8.38
C PRO A 25 -1.50 -10.25 8.93
N HIS A 26 -0.22 -10.51 8.65
CA HIS A 26 0.48 -11.73 9.06
C HIS A 26 0.72 -11.80 10.57
N GLU A 27 0.72 -10.65 11.24
CA GLU A 27 0.83 -10.48 12.69
C GLU A 27 -0.36 -11.09 13.44
N LEU A 28 -1.51 -11.23 12.77
CA LEU A 28 -2.72 -11.80 13.37
C LEU A 28 -2.65 -13.33 13.43
N THR A 29 -3.41 -13.92 14.35
CA THR A 29 -3.68 -15.37 14.34
C THR A 29 -4.71 -15.73 13.26
N ASP A 30 -4.81 -17.01 12.91
CA ASP A 30 -5.83 -17.50 11.95
C ASP A 30 -7.26 -17.17 12.42
N ALA A 31 -7.52 -17.26 13.72
CA ALA A 31 -8.84 -16.93 14.29
C ALA A 31 -9.15 -15.43 14.18
N GLN A 32 -8.16 -14.57 14.43
CA GLN A 32 -8.31 -13.12 14.26
C GLN A 32 -8.50 -12.76 12.79
N ARG A 33 -7.73 -13.34 11.87
CA ARG A 33 -7.92 -13.16 10.42
C ARG A 33 -9.32 -13.56 9.95
N ALA A 34 -9.82 -14.70 10.42
CA ALA A 34 -11.18 -15.15 10.10
C ALA A 34 -12.25 -14.17 10.64
N SER A 35 -12.05 -13.63 11.83
CA SER A 35 -12.96 -12.67 12.46
C SER A 35 -12.93 -11.31 11.78
N LEU A 36 -11.74 -10.83 11.41
CA LEU A 36 -11.51 -9.64 10.60
C LEU A 36 -12.27 -9.74 9.26
N VAL A 37 -12.05 -10.80 8.49
CA VAL A 37 -12.72 -10.98 7.20
C VAL A 37 -14.23 -11.08 7.38
N ARG A 38 -14.71 -11.80 8.39
CA ARG A 38 -16.16 -11.93 8.65
C ARG A 38 -16.82 -10.59 8.95
N SER A 39 -16.22 -9.78 9.82
CA SER A 39 -16.76 -8.47 10.21
C SER A 39 -16.78 -7.49 9.04
N PHE A 40 -15.69 -7.43 8.28
CA PHE A 40 -15.62 -6.65 7.04
C PHE A 40 -16.67 -7.10 6.02
N VAL A 41 -16.74 -8.40 5.72
CA VAL A 41 -17.67 -8.94 4.71
C VAL A 41 -19.12 -8.69 5.09
N GLN A 42 -19.45 -8.81 6.37
CA GLN A 42 -20.80 -8.53 6.88
C GLN A 42 -21.21 -7.09 6.57
N SER A 43 -20.42 -6.12 7.07
CA SER A 43 -20.75 -4.71 6.97
C SER A 43 -20.56 -4.13 5.56
N ALA A 44 -19.58 -4.61 4.79
CA ALA A 44 -19.25 -4.10 3.46
C ALA A 44 -20.16 -4.67 2.36
N PHE A 45 -20.59 -5.93 2.48
CA PHE A 45 -21.28 -6.63 1.40
C PHE A 45 -22.63 -7.21 1.81
N VAL A 46 -22.67 -8.04 2.86
CA VAL A 46 -23.87 -8.80 3.21
C VAL A 46 -25.03 -7.90 3.64
N ASP A 47 -24.74 -6.87 4.45
CA ASP A 47 -25.76 -5.91 4.90
C ASP A 47 -26.35 -5.08 3.74
N ARG A 48 -25.67 -5.04 2.59
CA ARG A 48 -26.16 -4.42 1.34
C ARG A 48 -26.96 -5.39 0.45
N GLY A 49 -27.14 -6.64 0.89
CA GLY A 49 -27.92 -7.66 0.18
C GLY A 49 -27.12 -8.56 -0.77
N MET A 50 -25.79 -8.45 -0.78
CA MET A 50 -24.93 -9.38 -1.52
C MET A 50 -24.78 -10.71 -0.75
N ILE A 51 -24.59 -11.81 -1.48
CA ILE A 51 -24.03 -13.04 -0.91
C ILE A 51 -22.52 -13.01 -1.12
N ALA A 52 -21.77 -13.28 -0.05
CA ALA A 52 -20.31 -13.39 -0.10
C ALA A 52 -19.88 -14.84 0.19
N ASP A 53 -19.14 -15.42 -0.76
CA ASP A 53 -18.41 -16.68 -0.58
C ASP A 53 -16.93 -16.35 -0.33
N VAL A 54 -16.38 -16.84 0.78
CA VAL A 54 -15.09 -16.38 1.31
C VAL A 54 -14.14 -17.55 1.45
N ALA A 55 -12.97 -17.44 0.82
CA ALA A 55 -11.87 -18.38 0.98
C ALA A 55 -10.65 -17.67 1.58
N LEU A 56 -10.18 -18.15 2.74
CA LEU A 56 -8.95 -17.67 3.36
C LEU A 56 -7.79 -18.56 2.91
N HIS A 57 -6.70 -17.93 2.47
CA HIS A 57 -5.51 -18.59 1.99
C HIS A 57 -4.34 -18.29 2.92
N ALA A 58 -3.65 -19.37 3.30
CA ALA A 58 -2.32 -19.29 3.89
C ALA A 58 -1.28 -19.07 2.79
N PRO A 59 -0.09 -18.55 3.16
CA PRO A 59 1.06 -18.44 2.26
C PRO A 59 1.33 -19.74 1.50
N GLY A 60 1.68 -19.60 0.22
CA GLY A 60 2.14 -20.72 -0.58
C GLY A 60 3.54 -21.19 -0.15
N ARG A 61 3.87 -22.46 -0.40
CA ARG A 61 5.18 -23.06 -0.05
C ARG A 61 6.40 -22.34 -0.63
N GLU A 62 6.22 -21.67 -1.75
CA GLU A 62 7.28 -21.00 -2.52
C GLU A 62 7.09 -19.48 -2.55
N GLY A 63 6.18 -18.95 -1.72
CA GLY A 63 5.86 -17.52 -1.67
C GLY A 63 6.34 -16.87 -0.38
N ASP A 64 6.09 -15.56 -0.26
CA ASP A 64 6.31 -14.83 0.99
C ASP A 64 5.43 -15.43 2.11
N GLU A 65 6.07 -15.91 3.19
CA GLU A 65 5.40 -16.49 4.36
C GLU A 65 4.46 -15.52 5.09
N ARG A 66 4.48 -14.23 4.72
CA ARG A 66 3.58 -13.20 5.24
C ARG A 66 2.34 -13.02 4.39
N ASN A 67 2.28 -13.59 3.18
CA ASN A 67 1.20 -13.35 2.22
C ASN A 67 -0.06 -14.16 2.52
N HIS A 68 -0.70 -13.86 3.66
CA HIS A 68 -2.06 -14.27 3.94
C HIS A 68 -3.04 -13.39 3.17
N HIS A 69 -4.05 -13.99 2.54
CA HIS A 69 -5.06 -13.24 1.78
C HIS A 69 -6.41 -13.95 1.82
N ALA A 70 -7.48 -13.21 1.52
CA ALA A 70 -8.81 -13.78 1.32
C ALA A 70 -9.37 -13.41 -0.05
N HIS A 71 -9.94 -14.41 -0.72
CA HIS A 71 -10.77 -14.22 -1.90
C HIS A 71 -12.23 -14.15 -1.47
N ILE A 72 -12.93 -13.09 -1.89
CA ILE A 72 -14.32 -12.82 -1.55
C ILE A 72 -15.11 -12.71 -2.85
N MET A 73 -15.86 -13.76 -3.16
CA MET A 73 -16.72 -13.83 -4.34
C MET A 73 -18.13 -13.34 -3.99
N LEU A 74 -18.57 -12.30 -4.68
CA LEU A 74 -19.82 -11.58 -4.44
C LEU A 74 -20.81 -11.83 -5.58
N THR A 75 -22.08 -12.02 -5.22
CA THR A 75 -23.17 -12.03 -6.21
C THR A 75 -23.38 -10.63 -6.79
N THR A 76 -23.82 -10.56 -8.05
CA THR A 76 -24.13 -9.29 -8.74
C THR A 76 -25.61 -8.86 -8.61
N ARG A 77 -26.38 -9.63 -7.84
CA ARG A 77 -27.81 -9.46 -7.59
C ARG A 77 -28.07 -9.61 -6.10
N SER A 78 -29.06 -8.87 -5.61
CA SER A 78 -29.67 -9.12 -4.31
C SER A 78 -30.42 -10.45 -4.33
N ILE A 79 -30.58 -11.04 -3.13
CA ILE A 79 -31.40 -12.22 -2.93
C ILE A 79 -32.61 -11.85 -2.06
N GLY A 80 -33.80 -12.07 -2.60
CA GLY A 80 -35.07 -11.94 -1.89
C GLY A 80 -35.67 -13.31 -1.54
N ALA A 81 -36.90 -13.31 -1.02
CA ALA A 81 -37.61 -14.54 -0.65
C ALA A 81 -37.81 -15.52 -1.82
N ASP A 82 -37.97 -14.98 -3.04
CA ASP A 82 -38.20 -15.76 -4.26
C ASP A 82 -36.91 -16.05 -5.05
N GLY A 83 -35.74 -15.72 -4.49
CA GLY A 83 -34.43 -15.93 -5.11
C GLY A 83 -33.77 -14.64 -5.62
N PHE A 84 -32.94 -14.74 -6.65
CA PHE A 84 -32.16 -13.62 -7.17
C PHE A 84 -33.05 -12.57 -7.85
N GLU A 85 -32.87 -11.31 -7.47
CA GLU A 85 -33.63 -10.18 -7.97
C GLU A 85 -32.90 -9.47 -9.14
N GLY A 86 -33.20 -8.18 -9.35
CA GLY A 86 -32.51 -7.33 -10.32
C GLY A 86 -31.02 -7.13 -9.99
N LYS A 87 -30.24 -6.74 -10.99
CA LYS A 87 -28.85 -6.30 -10.75
C LYS A 87 -28.87 -4.92 -10.11
N ASP A 88 -28.29 -4.80 -8.93
CA ASP A 88 -28.06 -3.51 -8.32
C ASP A 88 -26.80 -2.87 -8.92
N ARG A 89 -27.00 -1.77 -9.66
CA ARG A 89 -25.90 -1.06 -10.31
C ARG A 89 -25.15 -0.16 -9.34
N SER A 90 -25.78 0.26 -8.24
CA SER A 90 -25.16 1.11 -7.22
C SER A 90 -23.90 0.46 -6.64
N TRP A 91 -23.85 -0.87 -6.61
CA TRP A 91 -22.68 -1.61 -6.15
C TRP A 91 -21.43 -1.41 -7.01
N ASN A 92 -21.53 -0.79 -8.19
CA ASN A 92 -20.40 -0.57 -9.11
C ASN A 92 -19.86 0.87 -9.07
N SER A 93 -20.31 1.70 -8.13
CA SER A 93 -19.86 3.08 -8.03
C SER A 93 -18.41 3.16 -7.52
N LYS A 94 -17.69 4.22 -7.91
CA LYS A 94 -16.32 4.46 -7.43
C LYS A 94 -16.32 4.87 -5.97
N GLU A 95 -17.37 5.57 -5.55
CA GLU A 95 -17.61 6.03 -4.20
C GLU A 95 -17.73 4.82 -3.27
N LEU A 96 -18.52 3.81 -3.65
CA LEU A 96 -18.64 2.60 -2.83
C LEU A 96 -17.34 1.80 -2.76
N LEU A 97 -16.54 1.81 -3.83
CA LEU A 97 -15.21 1.20 -3.80
C LEU A 97 -14.28 1.92 -2.82
N ALA A 98 -14.34 3.25 -2.76
CA ALA A 98 -13.59 4.03 -1.78
C ALA A 98 -14.05 3.68 -0.35
N ASP A 99 -15.36 3.63 -0.09
CA ASP A 99 -15.93 3.22 1.20
C ASP A 99 -15.46 1.82 1.62
N TRP A 100 -15.36 0.88 0.67
CA TRP A 100 -14.88 -0.47 0.96
C TRP A 100 -13.39 -0.50 1.31
N ARG A 101 -12.57 0.32 0.65
CA ARG A 101 -11.14 0.41 0.93
C ARG A 101 -10.89 1.05 2.29
N GLU A 102 -11.62 2.11 2.62
CA GLU A 102 -11.58 2.75 3.95
C GLU A 102 -12.06 1.77 5.03
N SER A 103 -13.23 1.16 4.85
CA SER A 103 -13.77 0.17 5.78
C SER A 103 -12.82 -1.01 6.01
N TRP A 104 -12.14 -1.49 4.97
CA TRP A 104 -11.12 -2.54 5.12
C TRP A 104 -9.97 -2.08 6.02
N ALA A 105 -9.43 -0.88 5.78
CA ALA A 105 -8.36 -0.32 6.59
C ALA A 105 -8.81 -0.16 8.06
N ASP A 106 -10.01 0.37 8.31
CA ASP A 106 -10.55 0.54 9.66
C ASP A 106 -10.68 -0.78 10.42
N HIS A 107 -11.25 -1.80 9.77
CA HIS A 107 -11.38 -3.13 10.37
C HIS A 107 -10.00 -3.72 10.67
N ALA A 108 -9.07 -3.69 9.72
CA ALA A 108 -7.74 -4.25 9.92
C ALA A 108 -6.97 -3.51 11.04
N ASN A 109 -7.02 -2.18 11.05
CA ASN A 109 -6.34 -1.35 12.04
C ASN A 109 -6.91 -1.52 13.44
N ALA A 110 -8.21 -1.81 13.59
CA ALA A 110 -8.77 -2.16 14.90
C ALA A 110 -8.06 -3.37 15.52
N TYR A 111 -7.85 -4.45 14.75
CA TYR A 111 -7.13 -5.62 15.22
C TYR A 111 -5.63 -5.34 15.43
N LEU A 112 -4.98 -4.57 14.55
CA LEU A 112 -3.57 -4.22 14.70
C LEU A 112 -3.31 -3.41 15.98
N ARG A 113 -4.22 -2.49 16.33
CA ARG A 113 -4.16 -1.74 17.59
C ARG A 113 -4.36 -2.62 18.82
N GLU A 114 -5.25 -3.62 18.76
CA GLU A 114 -5.47 -4.57 19.86
C GLU A 114 -4.22 -5.40 20.20
N ILE A 115 -3.38 -5.67 19.21
CA ILE A 115 -2.11 -6.39 19.41
C ILE A 115 -0.90 -5.46 19.48
N GLU A 116 -1.13 -4.15 19.66
CA GLU A 116 -0.11 -3.10 19.84
C GLU A 116 0.93 -3.06 18.72
N VAL A 117 0.52 -3.39 17.49
CA VAL A 117 1.37 -3.21 16.30
C VAL A 117 1.38 -1.73 15.94
N GLY A 118 2.55 -1.10 16.06
CA GLY A 118 2.76 0.34 15.80
C GLY A 118 2.70 0.76 14.33
N ARG A 119 1.94 0.04 13.49
CA ARG A 119 1.77 0.34 12.06
C ARG A 119 0.29 0.23 11.70
N GLU A 120 -0.19 1.19 10.92
CA GLU A 120 -1.55 1.21 10.41
C GLU A 120 -1.56 1.10 8.89
N ILE A 121 -2.63 0.51 8.37
CA ILE A 121 -2.95 0.43 6.96
C ILE A 121 -3.70 1.70 6.59
N ASP A 122 -3.24 2.40 5.55
CA ASP A 122 -3.94 3.53 4.96
C ASP A 122 -4.41 3.14 3.55
N HIS A 123 -5.69 3.42 3.28
CA HIS A 123 -6.36 3.05 2.05
C HIS A 123 -6.08 4.00 0.88
N ARG A 124 -5.60 5.21 1.19
CA ARG A 124 -5.31 6.31 0.26
C ARG A 124 -4.03 6.03 -0.54
N SER A 125 -3.80 6.78 -1.60
CA SER A 125 -2.54 6.69 -2.35
C SER A 125 -1.36 7.10 -1.49
N LEU A 126 -0.16 6.60 -1.83
CA LEU A 126 1.08 7.01 -1.17
C LEU A 126 1.31 8.52 -1.29
N GLU A 127 0.95 9.11 -2.44
CA GLU A 127 0.99 10.56 -2.67
C GLU A 127 0.09 11.34 -1.69
N ALA A 128 -1.18 10.96 -1.55
CA ALA A 128 -2.10 11.65 -0.63
C ALA A 128 -1.66 11.52 0.83
N GLN A 129 -1.09 10.37 1.20
CA GLN A 129 -0.51 10.18 2.53
C GLN A 129 0.71 11.10 2.72
N ARG A 130 1.59 11.18 1.72
CA ARG A 130 2.81 12.01 1.76
C ARG A 130 2.46 13.49 1.89
N GLU A 131 1.50 13.98 1.12
CA GLU A 131 1.02 15.37 1.23
C GLU A 131 0.53 15.68 2.65
N GLU A 132 -0.25 14.79 3.26
CA GLU A 132 -0.66 14.95 4.65
C GLU A 132 0.52 15.02 5.63
N LYS A 133 1.56 14.19 5.44
CA LYS A 133 2.77 14.24 6.28
C LYS A 133 3.52 15.57 6.12
N LEU A 134 3.60 16.10 4.91
CA LEU A 134 4.23 17.41 4.65
C LEU A 134 3.44 18.57 5.26
N ASP A 135 2.12 18.54 5.17
CA ASP A 135 1.25 19.52 5.83
C ASP A 135 1.40 19.48 7.36
N LEU A 136 1.44 18.27 7.94
CA LEU A 136 1.64 18.10 9.38
C LEU A 136 3.04 18.57 9.81
N LYS A 137 4.06 18.35 8.97
CA LYS A 137 5.43 18.82 9.19
C LYS A 137 5.45 20.35 9.28
N GLU A 138 4.82 21.05 8.33
CA GLU A 138 4.75 22.51 8.36
C GLU A 138 4.11 23.02 9.65
N ARG A 139 2.97 22.43 10.06
CA ARG A 139 2.31 22.79 11.32
C ARG A 139 3.17 22.49 12.56
N ALA A 140 4.01 21.45 12.52
CA ALA A 140 4.94 21.14 13.62
C ALA A 140 6.04 22.20 13.73
N LEU A 141 6.59 22.63 12.59
CA LEU A 141 7.56 23.73 12.52
C LEU A 141 6.97 25.05 13.04
N GLU A 142 5.73 25.37 12.68
CA GLU A 142 5.03 26.56 13.18
C GLU A 142 4.89 26.58 14.72
N ARG A 143 4.80 25.40 15.34
CA ARG A 143 4.75 25.23 16.81
C ARG A 143 6.14 25.16 17.46
N GLY A 144 7.22 25.18 16.67
CA GLY A 144 8.59 24.99 17.15
C GLY A 144 8.89 23.56 17.61
N ASP A 145 8.12 22.58 17.13
CA ASP A 145 8.34 21.16 17.41
C ASP A 145 9.19 20.53 16.30
N ASP A 146 10.48 20.88 16.30
CA ASP A 146 11.44 20.40 15.30
C ASP A 146 11.53 18.87 15.29
N ARG A 147 11.35 18.23 16.45
CA ARG A 147 11.41 16.77 16.54
C ARG A 147 10.26 16.12 15.78
N ALA A 148 9.03 16.57 16.03
CA ALA A 148 7.87 16.06 15.30
C ALA A 148 7.98 16.36 13.79
N ALA A 149 8.48 17.53 13.41
CA ALA A 149 8.70 17.89 12.01
C ALA A 149 9.68 16.94 11.30
N HIS A 150 10.80 16.59 11.94
CA HIS A 150 11.75 15.62 11.38
C HIS A 150 11.17 14.20 11.29
N GLU A 151 10.44 13.74 12.30
CA GLU A 151 9.77 12.43 12.27
C GLU A 151 8.78 12.35 11.09
N LEU A 152 7.98 13.40 10.88
CA LEU A 152 7.04 13.50 9.75
C LEU A 152 7.73 13.59 8.38
N GLU A 153 8.89 14.23 8.31
CA GLU A 153 9.70 14.27 7.08
C GLU A 153 10.20 12.88 6.68
N ILE A 154 10.68 12.09 7.64
CA ILE A 154 11.08 10.70 7.39
C ILE A 154 9.90 9.88 6.87
N GLU A 155 8.72 10.05 7.46
CA GLU A 155 7.49 9.38 7.01
C GLU A 155 7.13 9.80 5.57
N ALA A 156 7.26 11.08 5.23
CA ALA A 156 7.03 11.58 3.87
C ALA A 156 8.02 10.96 2.86
N VAL A 157 9.30 10.80 3.24
CA VAL A 157 10.31 10.11 2.41
C VAL A 157 9.96 8.63 2.22
N GLU A 158 9.50 7.94 3.26
CA GLU A 158 9.09 6.52 3.16
C GLU A 158 7.92 6.31 2.18
N LEU A 159 7.08 7.34 2.03
CA LEU A 159 5.93 7.36 1.13
C LEU A 159 6.28 7.84 -0.30
N ASP A 160 7.42 8.48 -0.51
CA ASP A 160 7.87 9.00 -1.81
C ASP A 160 8.44 7.86 -2.67
N ARG A 161 7.56 6.95 -3.08
CA ARG A 161 7.92 5.76 -3.87
C ARG A 161 6.73 5.24 -4.65
N ASP A 162 7.03 4.43 -5.66
CA ASP A 162 5.99 3.70 -6.37
C ASP A 162 5.39 2.57 -5.53
N PRO A 163 4.09 2.30 -5.70
CA PRO A 163 3.49 1.07 -5.20
C PRO A 163 4.04 -0.13 -5.97
N LEU A 164 4.12 -1.29 -5.30
CA LEU A 164 4.49 -2.53 -5.98
C LEU A 164 3.40 -2.91 -7.00
N PRO A 165 3.77 -3.18 -8.27
CA PRO A 165 2.79 -3.54 -9.29
C PRO A 165 2.23 -4.96 -9.06
N ASP A 166 0.95 -5.17 -9.37
CA ASP A 166 0.42 -6.52 -9.54
C ASP A 166 0.76 -7.04 -10.94
N ILE A 167 1.56 -8.10 -11.00
CA ILE A 167 2.00 -8.72 -12.26
C ILE A 167 1.14 -9.93 -12.66
N GLY A 168 0.19 -10.33 -11.81
CA GLY A 168 -0.75 -11.41 -12.05
C GLY A 168 -0.14 -12.82 -11.96
N TRP A 169 -1.00 -13.80 -11.69
CA TRP A 169 -0.58 -15.19 -11.43
C TRP A 169 0.15 -15.87 -12.60
N LYS A 170 -0.14 -15.47 -13.85
CA LYS A 170 0.51 -16.03 -15.04
C LYS A 170 1.98 -15.61 -15.12
N ALA A 171 2.27 -14.33 -14.89
CA ALA A 171 3.65 -13.83 -14.85
C ALA A 171 4.41 -14.48 -13.70
N TRP A 172 3.84 -14.52 -12.48
CA TRP A 172 4.43 -15.24 -11.36
C TRP A 172 4.67 -16.73 -11.63
N GLY A 173 3.78 -17.38 -12.38
CA GLY A 173 3.95 -18.77 -12.81
C GLY A 173 5.06 -18.96 -13.84
N MET A 174 5.37 -17.96 -14.66
CA MET A 174 6.52 -17.96 -15.56
C MET A 174 7.82 -17.71 -14.79
N GLU A 175 7.86 -16.69 -13.93
CA GLU A 175 9.01 -16.32 -13.10
C GLU A 175 9.46 -17.48 -12.20
N ARG A 176 8.52 -18.19 -11.55
CA ARG A 176 8.84 -19.38 -10.73
C ARG A 176 9.46 -20.53 -11.51
N ARG A 177 9.23 -20.59 -12.82
CA ARG A 177 9.87 -21.56 -13.73
C ARG A 177 11.18 -21.04 -14.32
N GLY A 178 11.67 -19.89 -13.85
CA GLY A 178 12.88 -19.24 -14.35
C GLY A 178 12.68 -18.53 -15.70
N ILE A 179 11.43 -18.30 -16.12
CA ILE A 179 11.12 -17.57 -17.35
C ILE A 179 10.88 -16.11 -16.97
N GLN A 180 11.85 -15.26 -17.32
CA GLN A 180 11.79 -13.82 -17.08
C GLN A 180 10.70 -13.16 -17.92
N THR A 181 10.00 -12.21 -17.34
CA THR A 181 8.88 -11.48 -17.93
C THR A 181 9.04 -9.99 -17.71
N THR A 182 8.57 -9.17 -18.66
CA THR A 182 8.55 -7.70 -18.52
C THR A 182 7.83 -7.24 -17.26
N ALA A 183 6.74 -7.92 -16.91
CA ALA A 183 6.02 -7.62 -15.67
C ALA A 183 6.88 -7.92 -14.43
N GLY A 184 7.59 -9.06 -14.43
CA GLY A 184 8.54 -9.39 -13.36
C GLY A 184 9.71 -8.42 -13.27
N ASP A 185 10.19 -7.87 -14.39
CA ASP A 185 11.22 -6.83 -14.40
C ASP A 185 10.72 -5.56 -13.72
N LEU A 186 9.54 -5.06 -14.10
CA LEU A 186 8.91 -3.90 -13.45
C LEU A 186 8.72 -4.11 -11.95
N TRP A 187 8.34 -5.32 -11.53
CA TRP A 187 8.20 -5.64 -10.11
C TRP A 187 9.56 -5.60 -9.39
N ARG A 188 10.60 -6.19 -9.97
CA ARG A 188 11.96 -6.17 -9.39
C ARG A 188 12.50 -4.75 -9.28
N ASP A 189 12.29 -3.91 -10.29
CA ASP A 189 12.74 -2.52 -10.27
C ASP A 189 12.00 -1.69 -9.20
N ALA A 190 10.67 -1.83 -9.12
CA ALA A 190 9.88 -1.19 -8.06
C ALA A 190 10.27 -1.70 -6.66
N TYR A 191 10.53 -2.99 -6.53
CA TYR A 191 10.96 -3.60 -5.27
C TYR A 191 12.37 -3.14 -4.86
N GLY A 192 13.31 -3.05 -5.81
CA GLY A 192 14.65 -2.53 -5.56
C GLY A 192 14.64 -1.08 -5.08
N ARG A 193 13.81 -0.22 -5.70
CA ARG A 193 13.60 1.16 -5.22
C ARG A 193 12.98 1.21 -3.82
N LEU A 194 12.02 0.35 -3.52
CA LEU A 194 11.47 0.22 -2.16
C LEU A 194 12.58 -0.16 -1.14
N GLU A 195 13.47 -1.09 -1.48
CA GLU A 195 14.58 -1.45 -0.59
C GLU A 195 15.56 -0.29 -0.37
N GLN A 196 15.90 0.46 -1.42
CA GLN A 196 16.73 1.66 -1.30
C GLN A 196 16.07 2.73 -0.40
N VAL A 197 14.78 3.00 -0.59
CA VAL A 197 14.03 3.94 0.27
C VAL A 197 14.05 3.47 1.73
N ARG A 198 13.86 2.17 1.98
CA ARG A 198 13.94 1.61 3.34
C ARG A 198 15.31 1.78 3.98
N GLU A 199 16.38 1.58 3.22
CA GLU A 199 17.76 1.79 3.69
C GLU A 199 18.00 3.26 4.07
N VAL A 200 17.60 4.19 3.20
CA VAL A 200 17.68 5.63 3.46
C VAL A 200 16.88 6.01 4.71
N VAL A 201 15.62 5.58 4.80
CA VAL A 201 14.74 5.85 5.95
C VAL A 201 15.32 5.29 7.25
N SER A 202 15.87 4.07 7.24
CA SER A 202 16.51 3.48 8.41
C SER A 202 17.70 4.31 8.87
N GLY A 203 18.59 4.67 7.94
CA GLY A 203 19.75 5.51 8.24
C GLY A 203 19.38 6.91 8.73
N LEU A 204 18.31 7.50 8.20
CA LEU A 204 17.77 8.78 8.70
C LEU A 204 17.30 8.62 10.15
N ARG A 205 16.45 7.62 10.44
CA ARG A 205 15.94 7.35 11.80
C ARG A 205 17.07 7.17 12.82
N GLU A 206 18.11 6.42 12.47
CA GLU A 206 19.29 6.21 13.32
C GLU A 206 20.03 7.52 13.61
N ARG A 207 20.38 8.29 12.57
CA ARG A 207 21.06 9.59 12.74
C ARG A 207 20.25 10.58 13.57
N PHE A 208 18.93 10.63 13.36
CA PHE A 208 18.05 11.46 14.17
C PHE A 208 18.02 11.02 15.63
N ALA A 209 17.89 9.72 15.90
CA ALA A 209 17.91 9.19 17.26
C ALA A 209 19.22 9.55 17.99
N GLU A 210 20.37 9.39 17.32
CA GLU A 210 21.67 9.80 17.87
C GLU A 210 21.75 11.31 18.16
N THR A 211 21.26 12.13 17.23
CA THR A 211 21.30 13.59 17.35
C THR A 211 20.47 14.08 18.53
N TYR A 212 19.24 13.59 18.68
CA TYR A 212 18.38 13.94 19.81
C TYR A 212 18.89 13.39 21.13
N ALA A 213 19.52 12.21 21.14
CA ALA A 213 20.19 11.69 22.34
C ALA A 213 21.33 12.62 22.79
N ARG A 214 22.18 13.11 21.86
CA ARG A 214 23.25 14.07 22.18
C ARG A 214 22.70 15.41 22.65
N VAL A 215 21.69 15.96 21.99
CA VAL A 215 21.05 17.22 22.42
C VAL A 215 20.49 17.07 23.83
N ARG A 216 19.83 15.95 24.12
CA ARG A 216 19.30 15.65 25.45
C ARG A 216 20.42 15.54 26.49
N GLU A 217 21.51 14.83 26.18
CA GLU A 217 22.66 14.71 27.07
C GLU A 217 23.27 16.09 27.38
N VAL A 218 23.49 16.93 26.37
CA VAL A 218 24.00 18.30 26.56
C VAL A 218 23.03 19.17 27.37
N ALA A 219 21.73 19.06 27.10
CA ALA A 219 20.68 19.76 27.83
C ALA A 219 20.63 19.36 29.32
N GLU A 220 20.74 18.06 29.62
CA GLU A 220 20.79 17.53 30.99
C GLU A 220 22.08 17.97 31.71
N HIS A 221 23.20 18.09 31.00
CA HIS A 221 24.48 18.53 31.56
C HIS A 221 24.64 20.06 31.63
N SER A 222 23.77 20.84 30.95
CA SER A 222 23.91 22.29 30.87
C SER A 222 22.56 23.00 30.80
N LEU A 223 22.13 23.60 31.93
CA LEU A 223 21.15 24.69 31.90
C LEU A 223 21.64 25.92 31.07
N ASN A 224 22.90 25.92 30.59
CA ASN A 224 23.48 26.96 29.72
C ASN A 224 23.86 26.50 28.29
N GLY A 225 23.71 25.21 27.92
CA GLY A 225 24.31 24.63 26.69
C GLY A 225 23.36 24.38 25.51
N LEU A 226 22.05 24.50 25.77
CA LEU A 226 20.98 24.13 24.83
C LEU A 226 20.97 25.00 23.55
N ALA A 227 21.35 26.27 23.67
CA ALA A 227 21.37 27.22 22.55
C ALA A 227 22.60 27.11 21.64
N GLU A 228 23.63 26.33 22.05
CA GLU A 228 24.87 26.14 21.29
C GLU A 228 24.83 24.82 20.52
N ALA A 229 24.22 23.77 21.09
CA ALA A 229 24.04 22.47 20.43
C ALA A 229 23.07 22.51 19.23
N LEU A 230 21.95 23.24 19.34
CA LEU A 230 21.00 23.40 18.23
C LEU A 230 21.57 24.23 17.05
N ARG A 231 22.59 25.06 17.30
CA ARG A 231 23.29 25.84 16.25
C ARG A 231 24.36 25.04 15.50
N GLY A 232 24.76 23.88 16.00
CA GLY A 232 25.79 23.02 15.42
C GLY A 232 25.28 21.70 14.83
N ALA A 233 23.97 21.42 14.92
CA ALA A 233 23.36 20.24 14.30
C ALA A 233 23.25 20.47 12.78
N ASP A 234 23.95 19.65 12.01
CA ASP A 234 24.02 19.74 10.55
C ASP A 234 22.89 18.94 9.89
N PHE A 235 21.82 19.64 9.51
CA PHE A 235 20.68 19.07 8.77
C PHE A 235 20.91 19.02 7.25
N SER A 236 22.06 19.46 6.74
CA SER A 236 22.37 19.44 5.29
C SER A 236 22.39 18.03 4.71
N THR A 237 22.63 17.02 5.55
CA THR A 237 22.56 15.60 5.17
C THR A 237 21.14 15.15 4.80
N LEU A 238 20.11 15.77 5.36
CA LEU A 238 18.71 15.51 5.00
C LEU A 238 18.36 16.11 3.64
N GLU A 239 18.80 17.35 3.43
CA GLU A 239 18.56 18.10 2.20
C GLU A 239 19.33 17.45 1.02
N ALA A 240 20.55 16.97 1.27
CA ALA A 240 21.33 16.19 0.32
C ALA A 240 20.68 14.84 -0.02
N ALA A 241 20.13 14.12 0.98
CA ALA A 241 19.43 12.86 0.74
C ALA A 241 18.14 13.08 -0.08
N HIS A 242 17.40 14.15 0.19
CA HIS A 242 16.23 14.55 -0.62
C HIS A 242 16.59 14.84 -2.08
N GLU A 243 17.70 15.54 -2.34
CA GLU A 243 18.11 15.81 -3.72
C GLU A 243 18.59 14.54 -4.41
N GLN A 244 19.26 13.64 -3.69
CA GLN A 244 19.70 12.34 -4.23
C GLN A 244 18.54 11.45 -4.67
N VAL A 245 17.46 11.39 -3.87
CA VAL A 245 16.24 10.66 -4.23
C VAL A 245 15.58 11.28 -5.46
N ARG A 246 15.44 12.62 -5.50
CA ARG A 246 14.86 13.32 -6.65
C ARG A 246 15.68 13.19 -7.93
N GLU A 247 17.00 13.17 -7.82
CA GLU A 247 17.89 13.01 -8.96
C GLU A 247 17.79 11.58 -9.52
N SER A 248 17.76 10.58 -8.64
CA SER A 248 17.50 9.18 -9.02
C SER A 248 16.15 8.99 -9.72
N ASP A 249 15.10 9.67 -9.26
CA ASP A 249 13.78 9.60 -9.89
C ASP A 249 13.75 10.27 -11.27
N ARG A 250 14.39 11.44 -11.42
CA ARG A 250 14.53 12.12 -12.72
C ARG A 250 15.31 11.28 -13.72
N GLU A 251 16.32 10.54 -13.26
CA GLU A 251 17.09 9.62 -14.10
C GLU A 251 16.26 8.41 -14.52
N ALA A 252 15.48 7.83 -13.61
CA ALA A 252 14.57 6.74 -13.90
C ALA A 252 13.48 7.15 -14.91
N GLU A 253 12.89 8.34 -14.76
CA GLU A 253 11.90 8.88 -15.69
C GLU A 253 12.48 9.09 -17.10
N ARG A 254 13.69 9.64 -17.19
CA ARG A 254 14.39 9.80 -18.49
C ARG A 254 14.69 8.46 -19.14
N SER A 255 15.08 7.44 -18.36
CA SER A 255 15.30 6.10 -18.87
C SER A 255 14.01 5.49 -19.43
N ILE A 256 12.89 5.66 -18.73
CA ILE A 256 11.58 5.17 -19.16
C ILE A 256 11.11 5.89 -20.44
N GLU A 257 11.33 7.20 -20.55
CA GLU A 257 10.98 7.98 -21.74
C GLU A 257 11.86 7.57 -22.94
N GLN A 258 13.15 7.36 -22.72
CA GLN A 258 14.09 6.91 -23.74
C GLN A 258 13.74 5.48 -24.24
N ASP A 259 13.35 4.56 -23.36
CA ASP A 259 12.89 3.22 -23.74
C ASP A 259 11.55 3.25 -24.50
N ARG A 260 10.66 4.20 -24.17
CA ARG A 260 9.41 4.43 -24.92
C ARG A 260 9.66 4.99 -26.31
N ASP A 261 10.62 5.89 -26.47
CA ASP A 261 10.99 6.45 -27.78
C ASP A 261 11.73 5.42 -28.65
N ILE A 262 12.63 4.62 -28.07
CA ILE A 262 13.27 3.49 -28.76
C ILE A 262 12.23 2.44 -29.20
N SER A 263 11.18 2.22 -28.39
CA SER A 263 10.09 1.32 -28.73
C SER A 263 9.20 1.87 -29.86
N ARG A 264 8.96 3.19 -29.90
CA ARG A 264 8.25 3.86 -31.00
C ARG A 264 9.03 3.83 -32.32
N GLU A 265 10.33 4.09 -32.29
CA GLU A 265 11.18 4.01 -33.50
C GLU A 265 11.26 2.59 -34.08
N ARG A 266 11.11 1.54 -33.25
CA ARG A 266 11.04 0.15 -33.69
C ARG A 266 9.71 -0.21 -34.37
N ASP A 267 8.60 0.37 -33.92
CA ASP A 267 7.28 0.14 -34.52
C ASP A 267 7.11 0.91 -35.85
N ASP A 268 7.74 2.09 -35.99
CA ASP A 268 7.72 2.86 -37.25
C ASP A 268 8.66 2.29 -38.34
N GLY A 269 9.56 1.35 -37.99
CA GLY A 269 10.51 0.70 -38.90
C GLY A 269 9.96 -0.52 -39.65
N PHE A 270 8.76 -1.01 -39.33
CA PHE A 270 8.11 -2.15 -40.00
C PHE A 270 6.78 -1.72 -40.65
N SER A 271 6.87 -0.80 -41.61
CA SER A 271 5.82 -0.61 -42.61
C SER A 271 6.39 -0.73 -44.02
N LEU A 272 6.60 -1.97 -44.47
CA LEU A 272 6.56 -2.40 -45.88
C LEU A 272 5.93 -3.79 -45.97
#